data_AF-N9NHJ4-F1
#
_entry.id   AF-N9NHJ4-F1
#
_cell.length_a   1.000
_cell.length_b   1.000
_cell.length_c   1.000
_cell.angle_alpha   90.00
_cell.angle_beta   90.00
_cell.angle_gamma   90.00
#
_symmetry.space_group_name_H-M   'P 1'
#
loop_
_entity.id
_entity.type
_entity.pdbx_description
1 polymer ?
#
loop_
_entity_poly.entity_id
_entity_poly.type
_entity_poly.pdbx_seq_one_letter_code
_entity_poly.pdbx_strand_id
1 'polypeptide(L)'
;MSYKHNNLMAMRQNYWDDESSPTVQEEKIFLRNTLIEEGIFKDATLDDTKYFFFTLPSIIIVKAHALGFHHSHVKRMLIAHIHTNRAALMRKATLKIQFRI
;
A
#
# COMPACT_ATOMS: atom_id res chain seq x y z
N MET A 1 17.43 3.36 -20.56
CA MET A 1 17.20 3.13 -19.11
C MET A 1 16.06 4.02 -18.64
N SER A 2 14.94 3.46 -18.19
CA SER A 2 13.76 4.24 -17.82
C SER A 2 13.81 4.65 -16.34
N TYR A 3 14.36 5.84 -16.08
CA TYR A 3 14.61 6.38 -14.73
C TYR A 3 13.34 6.54 -13.86
N LYS A 4 12.15 6.65 -14.47
CA LYS A 4 10.88 6.83 -13.73
C LYS A 4 10.41 5.57 -13.00
N HIS A 5 10.62 4.38 -13.57
CA HIS A 5 10.17 3.13 -12.95
C HIS A 5 11.06 2.73 -11.77
N ASN A 6 12.36 3.04 -11.85
CA ASN A 6 13.31 2.71 -10.80
C ASN A 6 13.06 3.53 -9.53
N ASN A 7 12.71 4.82 -9.67
CA ASN A 7 12.43 5.69 -8.54
C ASN A 7 11.21 5.22 -7.74
N LEU A 8 10.14 4.76 -8.40
CA LEU A 8 8.95 4.33 -7.66
C LEU A 8 9.16 3.01 -6.92
N MET A 9 9.86 2.04 -7.52
CA MET A 9 10.20 0.82 -6.79
C MET A 9 11.18 1.10 -5.66
N ALA A 10 12.14 2.01 -5.85
CA ALA A 10 12.99 2.48 -4.76
C ALA A 10 12.18 3.15 -3.65
N MET A 11 11.19 4.00 -3.96
CA MET A 11 10.31 4.60 -2.95
C MET A 11 9.55 3.54 -2.14
N ARG A 12 9.06 2.47 -2.78
CA ARG A 12 8.38 1.38 -2.08
C ARG A 12 9.31 0.63 -1.15
N GLN A 13 10.50 0.28 -1.64
CA GLN A 13 11.50 -0.43 -0.83
C GLN A 13 11.95 0.45 0.33
N ASN A 14 12.34 1.70 0.07
CA ASN A 14 12.74 2.64 1.11
C ASN A 14 11.66 2.85 2.17
N TYR A 15 10.40 3.00 1.77
CA TYR A 15 9.29 3.10 2.73
C TYR A 15 9.15 1.83 3.57
N TRP A 16 9.26 0.65 2.94
CA TRP A 16 9.09 -0.60 3.66
C TRP A 16 10.28 -0.90 4.59
N ASP A 17 11.49 -0.61 4.14
CA ASP A 17 12.73 -0.83 4.87
C ASP A 17 13.02 0.26 5.92
N ASP A 18 12.26 1.37 5.90
CA ASP A 18 12.32 2.38 6.96
C ASP A 18 11.67 1.84 8.24
N GLU A 19 12.53 1.34 9.11
CA GLU A 19 12.21 0.92 10.47
C GLU A 19 12.47 2.00 11.52
N SER A 20 13.11 3.10 11.11
CA SER A 20 13.58 4.16 12.01
C SER A 20 12.54 5.27 12.22
N SER A 21 11.70 5.52 11.22
CA SER A 21 10.70 6.58 11.24
C SER A 21 9.45 6.15 12.02
N PRO A 22 9.11 6.81 13.14
CA PRO A 22 7.88 6.50 13.89
C PRO A 22 6.62 6.64 13.02
N THR A 23 6.61 7.63 12.13
CA THR A 23 5.49 7.86 11.21
C THR A 23 5.29 6.68 10.26
N VAL A 24 6.36 6.12 9.69
CA VAL A 24 6.25 4.97 8.78
C VAL A 24 5.75 3.73 9.53
N GLN A 25 6.13 3.56 10.81
CA GLN A 25 5.62 2.47 11.65
C GLN A 25 4.13 2.62 11.94
N GLU A 26 3.68 3.83 12.28
CA GLU A 26 2.24 4.13 12.46
C GLU A 26 1.45 3.88 11.17
N GLU A 27 1.99 4.25 10.02
CA GLU A 27 1.34 4.02 8.74
C GLU A 27 1.29 2.52 8.35
N LYS A 28 2.31 1.73 8.68
CA LYS A 28 2.29 0.27 8.54
C LYS A 28 1.18 -0.35 9.39
N ILE A 29 1.03 0.10 10.64
CA ILE A 29 -0.07 -0.33 11.54
C ILE A 29 -1.43 0.10 10.96
N PHE A 30 -1.55 1.31 10.46
CA PHE A 30 -2.77 1.81 9.82
C PHE A 30 -3.18 0.96 8.61
N LEU A 31 -2.23 0.62 7.73
CA LEU A 31 -2.49 -0.24 6.58
C LEU A 31 -2.93 -1.64 7.00
N ARG A 32 -2.28 -2.22 8.02
CA ARG A 32 -2.67 -3.51 8.62
C ARG A 32 -4.11 -3.46 9.13
N ASN A 33 -4.44 -2.45 9.93
CA ASN A 33 -5.78 -2.28 10.50
C ASN A 33 -6.82 -2.10 9.41
N THR A 34 -6.51 -1.34 8.35
CA THR A 34 -7.40 -1.16 7.20
C THR A 34 -7.73 -2.50 6.53
N LEU A 35 -6.76 -3.42 6.39
CA LEU A 35 -7.01 -4.74 5.81
C LEU A 35 -7.93 -5.62 6.68
N ILE A 36 -7.84 -5.47 8.00
CA ILE A 36 -8.69 -6.19 8.97
C ILE A 36 -10.09 -5.59 8.96
N GLU A 37 -10.21 -4.26 9.01
CA GLU A 37 -11.48 -3.51 8.97
C GLU A 37 -12.27 -3.82 7.70
N GLU A 38 -11.61 -3.88 6.54
CA GLU A 38 -12.22 -4.22 5.25
C GLU A 38 -12.49 -5.73 5.07
N GLY A 39 -12.12 -6.54 6.08
CA GLY A 39 -12.34 -7.98 6.12
C GLY A 39 -11.57 -8.75 5.04
N ILE A 40 -10.40 -8.24 4.63
CA ILE A 40 -9.51 -8.92 3.66
C ILE A 40 -8.77 -10.06 4.34
N PHE A 41 -8.26 -9.81 5.53
CA PHE A 41 -7.61 -10.81 6.36
C PHE A 41 -8.23 -10.77 7.75
N LYS A 42 -8.47 -11.94 8.36
CA LYS A 42 -9.03 -12.04 9.71
C LYS A 42 -8.05 -11.51 10.77
N ASP A 43 -6.77 -11.78 10.55
CA ASP A 43 -5.65 -11.19 11.27
C ASP A 43 -4.55 -10.95 10.24
N ALA A 44 -4.40 -9.70 9.80
CA ALA A 44 -3.40 -9.34 8.81
C ALA A 44 -2.01 -9.39 9.45
N THR A 45 -1.06 -10.10 8.85
CA THR A 45 0.34 -10.08 9.29
C THR A 45 1.11 -8.91 8.69
N LEU A 46 2.35 -8.71 9.14
CA LEU A 46 3.25 -7.72 8.52
C LEU A 46 3.52 -8.08 7.04
N ASP A 47 3.65 -9.36 6.71
CA ASP A 47 3.81 -9.85 5.34
C ASP A 47 2.55 -9.60 4.48
N ASP A 48 1.36 -9.75 5.05
CA ASP A 48 0.10 -9.43 4.34
C ASP A 48 0.00 -7.93 4.03
N THR A 49 0.41 -7.13 5.00
CA THR A 49 0.50 -5.67 4.86
C THR A 49 1.53 -5.28 3.81
N LYS A 50 2.70 -5.96 3.78
CA LYS A 50 3.73 -5.80 2.75
C LYS A 50 3.15 -6.12 1.39
N TYR A 51 2.60 -7.31 1.24
CA TYR A 51 1.97 -7.74 0.00
C TYR A 51 0.97 -6.70 -0.51
N PHE A 52 0.04 -6.26 0.33
CA PHE A 52 -0.93 -5.23 -0.03
C PHE A 52 -0.27 -3.91 -0.44
N PHE A 53 0.70 -3.41 0.31
CA PHE A 53 1.43 -2.20 -0.02
C PHE A 53 2.08 -2.28 -1.40
N PHE A 54 2.63 -3.44 -1.77
CA PHE A 54 3.23 -3.66 -3.09
C PHE A 54 2.20 -3.83 -4.22
N THR A 55 0.93 -4.14 -3.92
CA THR A 55 -0.14 -4.15 -4.93
C THR A 55 -0.73 -2.77 -5.21
N LEU A 56 -0.54 -1.80 -4.31
CA LEU A 56 -1.08 -0.45 -4.47
C LEU A 56 -0.63 0.18 -5.80
N PRO A 57 -1.52 0.85 -6.55
CA PRO A 57 -1.12 1.59 -7.75
C PRO A 57 -0.24 2.78 -7.41
N SER A 58 0.62 3.16 -8.35
CA SER A 58 1.65 4.21 -8.20
C SER A 58 1.10 5.54 -7.69
N ILE A 59 -0.10 5.91 -8.16
CA ILE A 59 -0.76 7.15 -7.75
C ILE A 59 -1.03 7.20 -6.24
N ILE A 60 -1.33 6.06 -5.60
CA ILE A 60 -1.55 6.00 -4.15
C ILE A 60 -0.22 6.19 -3.44
N ILE A 61 0.86 5.53 -3.88
CA ILE A 61 2.19 5.66 -3.27
C ILE A 61 2.70 7.11 -3.35
N VAL A 62 2.56 7.75 -4.50
CA VAL A 62 3.00 9.15 -4.67
C VAL A 62 2.17 10.10 -3.80
N LYS A 63 0.85 9.90 -3.70
CA LYS A 63 -0.02 10.73 -2.85
C LYS A 63 0.23 10.49 -1.36
N ALA A 64 0.43 9.25 -0.95
CA ALA A 64 0.79 8.89 0.41
C ALA A 64 2.16 9.48 0.80
N HIS A 65 3.15 9.45 -0.09
CA HIS A 65 4.44 10.08 0.19
C HIS A 65 4.33 11.61 0.36
N ALA A 66 3.37 12.26 -0.30
CA ALA A 66 3.18 13.71 -0.19
C ALA A 66 2.30 14.13 1.00
N LEU A 67 1.32 13.31 1.39
CA LEU A 67 0.25 13.68 2.35
C LEU A 67 0.13 12.75 3.57
N GLY A 68 0.76 11.58 3.52
CA GLY A 68 0.58 10.47 4.46
C GLY A 68 -0.59 9.55 4.12
N PHE A 69 -0.53 8.31 4.59
CA PHE A 69 -1.59 7.30 4.45
C PHE A 69 -2.85 7.61 5.27
N HIS A 70 -2.68 8.35 6.36
CA HIS A 70 -3.79 8.83 7.21
C HIS A 70 -4.65 9.90 6.53
N HIS A 71 -4.15 10.54 5.46
CA HIS A 71 -4.88 11.60 4.77
C HIS A 71 -6.17 11.06 4.14
N SER A 72 -7.29 11.75 4.35
CA SER A 72 -8.64 11.32 3.93
C SER A 72 -8.76 10.99 2.44
N HIS A 73 -8.01 11.69 1.59
CA HIS A 73 -7.94 11.39 0.16
C HIS A 73 -7.24 10.05 -0.12
N VAL A 74 -6.10 9.79 0.52
CA VAL A 74 -5.34 8.55 0.36
C VAL A 74 -6.13 7.38 0.93
N LYS A 75 -6.75 7.55 2.10
CA LYS A 75 -7.64 6.55 2.70
C LYS A 75 -8.77 6.14 1.75
N ARG A 76 -9.43 7.09 1.10
CA ARG A 76 -10.47 6.79 0.08
C ARG A 76 -9.92 6.00 -1.10
N MET A 77 -8.72 6.32 -1.57
CA MET A 77 -8.07 5.58 -2.66
C MET A 77 -7.70 4.15 -2.24
N LEU A 78 -7.22 3.95 -1.01
CA LEU A 78 -6.93 2.64 -0.45
C LEU A 78 -8.20 1.78 -0.41
N ILE A 79 -9.26 2.30 0.20
CA ILE A 79 -10.56 1.59 0.33
C ILE A 79 -11.12 1.23 -1.06
N ALA A 80 -11.09 2.18 -2.01
CA ALA A 80 -11.52 1.92 -3.39
C ALA A 80 -10.69 0.81 -4.06
N HIS A 81 -9.36 0.81 -3.85
CA HIS A 81 -8.48 -0.23 -4.37
C HIS A 81 -8.78 -1.60 -3.75
N ILE A 82 -9.00 -1.64 -2.43
CA ILE A 82 -9.35 -2.84 -1.67
C ILE A 82 -10.67 -3.43 -2.18
N HIS A 83 -11.74 -2.65 -2.28
CA HIS A 83 -13.03 -3.16 -2.77
C HIS A 83 -12.93 -3.66 -4.22
N THR A 84 -12.24 -2.92 -5.08
CA THR A 84 -12.07 -3.30 -6.49
C THR A 84 -11.32 -4.63 -6.64
N ASN A 85 -10.34 -4.91 -5.76
CA ASN A 85 -9.47 -6.07 -5.86
C ASN A 85 -9.70 -7.10 -4.76
N ARG A 86 -10.81 -7.02 -4.02
CA ARG A 86 -11.07 -7.78 -2.79
C ARG A 86 -10.80 -9.28 -2.96
N ALA A 87 -11.41 -9.89 -3.97
CA ALA A 87 -11.27 -11.32 -4.25
C ALA A 87 -9.84 -11.72 -4.65
N ALA A 88 -9.06 -10.81 -5.24
CA ALA A 88 -7.66 -11.06 -5.59
C ALA A 88 -6.75 -10.92 -4.37
N LEU A 89 -6.97 -9.89 -3.55
CA LEU A 89 -6.24 -9.63 -2.31
C LEU A 89 -6.42 -10.78 -1.30
N MET A 90 -7.65 -11.26 -1.10
CA MET A 90 -7.93 -12.39 -0.21
C MET A 90 -7.23 -13.68 -0.64
N ARG A 91 -6.99 -13.86 -1.95
CA ARG A 91 -6.27 -15.02 -2.50
C ARG A 91 -4.76 -14.80 -2.60
N LYS A 92 -4.26 -13.65 -2.13
CA LYS A 92 -2.87 -13.20 -2.32
C LYS A 92 -2.40 -13.30 -3.78
N ALA A 93 -3.32 -13.06 -4.71
CA ALA A 93 -3.04 -13.19 -6.13
C ALA A 93 -2.10 -12.08 -6.62
N THR A 94 -1.25 -12.36 -7.60
CA THR A 94 -0.39 -11.32 -8.18
C THR A 94 -1.24 -10.28 -8.91
N LEU A 95 -1.41 -9.11 -8.30
CA LEU A 95 -2.08 -7.97 -8.94
C LEU A 95 -1.08 -7.27 -9.86
N LYS A 96 -1.44 -7.10 -11.14
CA LYS A 96 -0.66 -6.26 -12.05
C LYS A 96 -0.70 -4.83 -11.51
N ILE A 97 0.45 -4.33 -11.08
CA ILE A 97 0.62 -2.93 -10.68
C ILE A 97 0.26 -2.07 -11.89
N GLN A 98 -0.87 -1.36 -11.80
CA GLN A 98 -1.27 -0.42 -12.84
C GLN A 98 -0.51 0.89 -12.63
N PHE A 99 0.52 1.10 -13.44
CA PHE A 99 1.21 2.38 -13.56
C PHE A 99 0.35 3.31 -14.42
N ARG A 100 -0.69 3.92 -13.83
CA ARG A 100 -1.36 5.04 -14.48
C ARG A 100 -0.52 6.29 -14.22
N ILE A 101 0.11 6.80 -15.28
CA ILE A 101 0.81 8.09 -15.35
C ILE A 101 -0.22 9.19 -15.50
#